data_AF-A0A2V8QU76-F1
#
_entry.id   AF-A0A2V8QU76-F1
#
_cell.length_a   1.000
_cell.length_b   1.000
_cell.length_c   1.000
_cell.angle_alpha   90.00
_cell.angle_beta   90.00
_cell.angle_gamma   90.00
#
_symmetry.space_group_name_H-M   'P 1'
#
loop_
_entity.id
_entity.type
_entity.pdbx_description
1 polymer ?
#
loop_
_entity_poly.entity_id
_entity_poly.type
_entity_poly.pdbx_seq_one_letter_code
_entity_poly.pdbx_strand_id
1 'polypeptide(L)' 'EMFANKKSPATALRAAQQHMRQRRAWQSPYYWAGFVLQGEWR' A
#
# COMPACT_ATOMS: atom_id res chain seq x y z
N GLU A 1 -7.96 13.90 -3.73
CA GLU A 1 -7.06 13.86 -4.88
C GLU A 1 -6.04 12.73 -4.71
N MET A 2 -6.06 11.73 -5.60
CA MET A 2 -5.29 10.49 -5.45
C MET A 2 -3.78 10.63 -5.74
N PHE A 3 -3.35 11.79 -6.27
CA PHE A 3 -1.96 12.08 -6.66
C PHE A 3 -1.40 13.36 -6.02
N ALA A 4 -1.83 13.69 -4.78
CA ALA A 4 -1.50 14.95 -4.12
C ALA A 4 -0.01 15.14 -3.76
N ASN A 5 0.85 14.14 -3.96
CA ASN A 5 2.29 14.26 -3.74
C ASN A 5 2.99 13.31 -4.72
N LYS A 6 4.04 13.76 -5.40
CA LYS A 6 4.88 13.02 -6.38
C LYS A 6 5.60 11.77 -5.82
N LYS A 7 5.00 11.04 -4.88
CA LYS A 7 5.51 9.78 -4.35
C LYS A 7 5.33 8.71 -5.43
N SER A 8 6.36 7.89 -5.64
CA SER A 8 6.22 6.75 -6.55
C SER A 8 5.04 5.89 -6.12
N PRO A 9 4.28 5.29 -7.07
CA PRO A 9 3.16 4.41 -6.74
C PRO A 9 3.54 3.30 -5.74
N ALA A 10 4.78 2.81 -5.82
CA ALA A 10 5.31 1.82 -4.87
C ALA A 10 5.41 2.37 -3.44
N THR A 11 5.90 3.60 -3.29
CA THR A 11 6.00 4.26 -1.98
C THR A 11 4.62 4.52 -1.38
N ALA A 12 3.65 4.94 -2.20
CA ALA A 12 2.27 5.15 -1.76
C ALA A 12 1.61 3.84 -1.30
N LEU A 13 1.78 2.76 -2.07
CA LEU A 13 1.25 1.43 -1.73
C LEU A 13 1.84 0.91 -0.41
N ARG A 14 3.16 1.02 -0.23
CA ARG A 14 3.84 0.57 0.99
C ARG A 14 3.38 1.35 2.22
N ALA A 15 3.16 2.67 2.09
CA ALA A 15 2.61 3.48 3.17
C ALA A 15 1.18 3.04 3.54
N ALA A 16 0.34 2.74 2.55
CA ALA A 16 -1.02 2.26 2.78
C ALA A 16 -1.04 0.88 3.48
N GLN A 17 -0.20 -0.06 3.03
CA GLN A 17 -0.05 -1.38 3.68
C GLN A 17 0.38 -1.25 5.15
N GLN A 18 1.34 -0.37 5.44
CA GLN A 18 1.79 -0.12 6.82
C GLN A 18 0.69 0.48 7.69
N HIS A 19 -0.08 1.41 7.15
CA HIS A 19 -1.21 2.01 7.85
C HIS A 19 -2.33 0.98 8.12
N MET A 20 -2.61 0.09 7.17
CA MET A 20 -3.56 -1.02 7.38
C MET A 20 -3.06 -2.01 8.43
N ARG A 21 -1.76 -2.34 8.43
CA ARG A 21 -1.14 -3.22 9.43
C ARG A 21 -1.26 -2.68 10.85
N GLN A 22 -1.21 -1.36 11.03
CA GLN A 22 -1.35 -0.71 12.34
C GLN A 22 -2.79 -0.73 12.87
N ARG A 23 -3.79 -0.92 12.01
CA ARG A 23 -5.19 -1.01 12.40
C ARG A 23 -5.52 -2.45 12.78
N ARG A 24 -5.80 -2.70 14.07
CA ARG A 24 -6.08 -4.05 14.60
C ARG A 24 -7.16 -4.82 13.84
N ALA A 25 -8.17 -4.13 13.30
CA ALA A 25 -9.22 -4.74 12.47
C ALA A 25 -8.73 -5.23 11.09
N TRP A 26 -7.66 -4.63 10.55
CA TRP A 26 -7.12 -4.88 9.22
C TRP A 26 -5.67 -5.37 9.24
N GLN A 27 -5.16 -5.72 10.43
CA GLN A 27 -3.78 -6.13 10.64
C GLN A 27 -3.46 -7.42 9.88
N SER A 28 -4.45 -8.29 9.71
CA SER A 28 -4.27 -9.54 9.00
C SER A 28 -3.87 -9.31 7.53
N PRO A 29 -2.79 -9.94 7.05
CA PRO A 29 -2.27 -9.71 5.70
C PRO A 29 -3.27 -10.10 4.61
N TYR A 30 -4.27 -10.95 4.90
CA TYR A 30 -5.34 -11.29 3.96
C TYR A 30 -6.06 -10.08 3.37
N TYR A 31 -6.15 -8.98 4.11
CA TYR A 31 -6.89 -7.79 3.66
C TYR A 31 -6.10 -6.88 2.72
N TRP A 32 -4.76 -6.96 2.71
CA TRP A 32 -3.96 -5.97 2.01
C TRP A 32 -2.73 -6.51 1.25
N ALA A 33 -2.29 -7.75 1.53
CA ALA A 33 -1.13 -8.34 0.87
C ALA A 33 -1.37 -8.61 -0.63
N GLY A 34 -2.63 -8.74 -1.06
CA GLY A 34 -3.00 -8.89 -2.47
C GLY A 34 -2.85 -7.62 -3.30
N PHE A 35 -2.74 -6.44 -2.68
CA PHE A 35 -2.48 -5.21 -3.40
C PHE A 35 -0.99 -5.10 -3.69
N VAL A 36 -0.61 -5.47 -4.90
CA VAL A 36 0.75 -5.34 -5.44
C VAL A 36 0.75 -4.34 -6.59
N LEU A 37 1.84 -3.58 -6.72
CA LEU A 37 2.01 -2.68 -7.85
C LEU A 37 2.46 -3.49 -9.07
N GLN A 38 1.60 -3.59 -10.08
CA GLN A 38 1.94 -4.21 -11.35
C GLN A 38 2.72 -3.19 -12.20
N GLY A 39 3.94 -3.56 -12.64
CA GLY A 39 4.74 -2.73 -13.54
C GLY A 39 6.06 -2.19 -12.96
N GLU A 40 6.32 -2.34 -11.66
CA GLU A 40 7.68 -2.20 -11.10
C GLU A 40 8.38 -3.56 -11.01
N TRP A 41 8.46 -4.25 -12.14
CA TRP A 41 9.48 -5.28 -12.34
C TRP A 41 10.76 -4.55 -12.77
N ARG A 42 11.79 -4.58 -11.91
CA ARG A 42 13.15 -4.16 -12.26
C ARG A 42 14.01 -5.38 -12.47
#